data_AF-A0A2V6GD70-F1
#
_entry.id   AF-A0A2V6GD70-F1
#
_cell.length_a   1.000
_cell.length_b   1.000
_cell.length_c   1.000
_cell.angle_alpha   90.00
_cell.angle_beta   90.00
_cell.angle_gamma   90.00
#
_symmetry.space_group_name_H-M   'P 1'
#
loop_
_entity.id
_entity.type
_entity.pdbx_description
1 polymer ?
#
loop_
_entity_poly.entity_id
_entity_poly.type
_entity_poly.pdbx_seq_one_letter_code
_entity_poly.pdbx_strand_id
1 'polypeptide(L)'
;MKLAFCALLLSVQVAHAGLEKYSALVVADKDASAPLPRNAIRVTYLGVNGFQFEADGHALLVDPYFSRVSFWSAALNRPIEPNRARVADGLAHLQPRADAVLVTHAHFDHLLDVPAVMEPTHAPLLAGASAVNLARALGVPRDQCRIVQPGSTQMIGPWTIHVFAAQHDRLFGFVPFQGKAGAQSKAPAKPSDWVVGEALA
;
A
#
# COMPACT_ATOMS: atom_id res chain seq x y z
N MET A 1 33.34 -6.14 15.33
CA MET A 1 32.71 -5.34 16.42
C MET A 1 31.82 -4.21 15.91
N LYS A 2 32.23 -3.38 14.93
CA LYS A 2 31.40 -2.24 14.44
C LYS A 2 30.09 -2.64 13.72
N LEU A 3 30.09 -3.73 12.95
CA LEU A 3 28.90 -4.25 12.26
C LEU A 3 27.82 -4.81 13.21
N ALA A 4 28.22 -5.47 14.29
CA ALA A 4 27.31 -5.98 15.32
C ALA A 4 26.63 -4.85 16.11
N PHE A 5 27.32 -3.72 16.29
CA PHE A 5 26.78 -2.56 16.99
C PHE A 5 25.75 -1.79 16.14
N CYS A 6 25.96 -1.67 14.82
CA CYS A 6 24.94 -1.11 13.92
C CYS A 6 23.69 -2.00 13.81
N ALA A 7 23.85 -3.33 13.79
CA ALA A 7 22.70 -4.24 13.79
C ALA A 7 21.88 -4.16 15.09
N LEU A 8 22.54 -3.93 16.23
CA LEU A 8 21.89 -3.75 17.53
C LEU A 8 21.17 -2.39 17.66
N LEU A 9 21.68 -1.33 17.03
CA LEU A 9 21.02 -0.03 17.04
C LEU A 9 19.78 0.01 16.12
N LEU A 10 19.81 -0.67 14.97
CA LEU A 10 18.63 -0.83 14.11
C LEU A 10 17.55 -1.70 14.77
N SER A 11 17.91 -2.76 15.51
CA SER A 11 16.92 -3.62 16.17
C SER A 11 16.17 -2.90 17.30
N VAL A 12 16.83 -2.00 18.03
CA VAL A 12 16.21 -1.22 19.12
C VAL A 12 15.23 -0.18 18.58
N GLN A 13 15.50 0.47 17.44
CA GLN A 13 14.56 1.40 16.82
C GLN A 13 13.30 0.70 16.27
N VAL A 14 13.45 -0.49 15.70
CA VAL A 14 12.30 -1.30 15.22
C VAL A 14 11.46 -1.81 16.39
N ALA A 15 12.09 -2.20 17.52
CA ALA A 15 11.38 -2.61 18.72
C ALA A 15 10.54 -1.49 19.37
N HIS A 16 10.86 -0.21 19.10
CA HIS A 16 10.13 0.97 19.60
C HIS A 16 9.37 1.73 18.51
N ALA A 17 9.27 1.17 17.29
CA ALA A 17 8.51 1.72 16.18
C ALA A 17 7.00 1.40 16.27
N GLY A 18 6.59 0.62 17.27
CA GLY A 18 5.18 0.39 17.56
C GLY A 18 4.51 1.62 18.16
N LEU A 19 3.20 1.76 17.90
CA LEU A 19 2.36 2.76 18.56
C LEU A 19 2.08 2.43 20.04
N GLU A 20 2.65 1.34 20.58
CA GLU A 20 2.44 0.87 21.96
C GLU A 20 2.72 1.94 23.01
N LYS A 21 3.81 2.71 22.84
CA LYS A 21 4.15 3.85 23.72
C LYS A 21 3.15 5.01 23.62
N TYR A 22 2.33 5.01 22.58
CA TYR A 22 1.25 5.95 22.32
C TYR A 22 -0.12 5.28 22.40
N SER A 23 -0.25 4.09 22.99
CA SER A 23 -1.52 3.35 23.07
C SER A 23 -2.64 4.18 23.72
N ALA A 24 -2.30 5.05 24.67
CA ALA A 24 -3.24 6.01 25.25
C ALA A 24 -3.74 7.11 24.29
N LEU A 25 -3.00 7.36 23.20
CA LEU A 25 -3.35 8.29 22.11
C LEU A 25 -3.96 7.57 20.90
N VAL A 26 -3.73 6.26 20.77
CA VAL A 26 -4.42 5.42 19.80
C VAL A 26 -5.82 5.14 20.34
N VAL A 27 -6.74 6.04 20.02
CA VAL A 27 -8.16 5.80 20.22
C VAL A 27 -8.60 4.80 19.16
N ALA A 28 -8.33 3.51 19.39
CA ALA A 28 -9.02 2.48 18.65
C ALA A 28 -10.52 2.60 18.95
N ASP A 29 -11.36 2.56 17.91
CA ASP A 29 -12.79 2.47 18.12
C ASP A 29 -13.07 1.28 19.05
N LYS A 30 -13.76 1.54 20.17
CA LYS A 30 -14.11 0.49 21.14
C LYS A 30 -14.93 -0.62 20.49
N ASP A 31 -15.65 -0.28 19.44
CA ASP A 31 -16.40 -1.19 18.58
C ASP A 31 -16.26 -0.74 17.13
N ALA A 32 -15.44 -1.45 16.35
CA ALA A 32 -15.24 -1.19 14.92
C ALA A 32 -16.51 -1.41 14.09
N SER A 33 -17.49 -2.17 14.61
CA SER A 33 -18.78 -2.42 13.96
C SER A 33 -19.83 -1.34 14.24
N ALA A 34 -19.55 -0.42 15.18
CA ALA A 34 -20.47 0.67 15.49
C ALA A 34 -20.61 1.62 14.29
N PRO A 35 -21.84 2.09 14.00
CA PRO A 35 -22.08 3.04 12.92
C PRO A 35 -21.37 4.36 13.21
N LEU A 36 -20.80 4.96 12.16
CA LEU A 36 -20.13 6.24 12.27
C LEU A 36 -21.12 7.37 12.57
N PRO A 37 -20.74 8.36 13.40
CA PRO A 37 -21.49 9.59 13.52
C PRO A 37 -21.63 10.29 12.16
N ARG A 38 -22.70 11.06 11.98
CA ARG A 38 -22.86 11.88 10.77
C ARG A 38 -21.66 12.82 10.59
N ASN A 39 -21.18 12.94 9.36
CA ASN A 39 -20.02 13.78 8.99
C ASN A 39 -18.71 13.38 9.68
N ALA A 40 -18.56 12.11 10.09
CA ALA A 40 -17.32 11.57 10.61
C ALA A 40 -16.58 10.73 9.56
N ILE A 41 -15.26 10.74 9.64
CA ILE A 41 -14.38 9.84 8.88
C ILE A 41 -13.71 8.93 9.89
N ARG A 42 -13.76 7.61 9.65
CA ARG A 42 -12.92 6.64 10.34
C ARG A 42 -11.66 6.41 9.52
N VAL A 43 -10.52 6.33 10.20
CA VAL A 43 -9.25 5.97 9.60
C VAL A 43 -8.68 4.77 10.35
N THR A 44 -8.48 3.68 9.63
CA THR A 44 -7.87 2.46 10.15
C THR A 44 -6.48 2.32 9.56
N TYR A 45 -5.46 2.30 10.41
CA TYR A 45 -4.10 1.98 9.99
C TYR A 45 -3.93 0.47 9.86
N LEU A 46 -3.68 0.00 8.64
CA LEU A 46 -3.54 -1.42 8.29
C LEU A 46 -2.10 -1.92 8.44
N GLY A 47 -1.16 -1.00 8.67
CA GLY A 47 0.25 -1.28 8.84
C GLY A 47 1.09 -0.99 7.60
N VAL A 48 2.40 -0.80 7.80
CA VAL A 48 3.34 -0.32 6.77
C VAL A 48 2.88 1.03 6.24
N ASN A 49 2.34 1.07 5.02
CA ASN A 49 1.84 2.26 4.35
C ASN A 49 0.30 2.22 4.19
N GLY A 50 -0.33 1.16 4.70
CA GLY A 50 -1.72 0.84 4.43
C GLY A 50 -2.72 1.60 5.30
N PHE A 51 -3.74 2.19 4.68
CA PHE A 51 -4.85 2.84 5.37
C PHE A 51 -6.20 2.45 4.75
N GLN A 52 -7.24 2.38 5.58
CA GLN A 52 -8.64 2.37 5.17
C GLN A 52 -9.33 3.63 5.70
N PHE A 53 -10.04 4.33 4.83
CA PHE A 53 -10.91 5.45 5.18
C PHE A 53 -12.36 5.03 5.01
N GLU A 54 -13.21 5.33 5.98
CA GLU A 54 -14.65 5.03 5.91
C GLU A 54 -15.47 6.29 6.22
N ALA A 55 -16.51 6.53 5.43
CA ALA A 55 -17.47 7.62 5.62
C ALA A 55 -18.81 7.24 4.99
N ASP A 56 -19.92 7.42 5.70
CA ASP A 56 -21.29 7.25 5.16
C ASP A 56 -21.52 5.94 4.36
N GLY A 57 -20.94 4.82 4.80
CA GLY A 57 -21.06 3.51 4.13
C GLY A 57 -20.14 3.30 2.92
N HIS A 58 -19.26 4.27 2.64
CA HIS A 58 -18.21 4.22 1.62
C HIS A 58 -16.86 3.90 2.24
N ALA A 59 -15.96 3.33 1.43
CA ALA A 59 -14.61 2.98 1.87
C ALA A 59 -13.57 3.24 0.78
N LEU A 60 -12.41 3.74 1.20
CA LEU A 60 -11.25 3.98 0.34
C LEU A 60 -10.02 3.30 0.93
N LEU A 61 -9.30 2.53 0.13
CA LEU A 61 -8.08 1.84 0.56
C LEU A 61 -6.87 2.57 -0.01
N VAL A 62 -5.82 2.72 0.78
CA VAL A 62 -4.53 3.29 0.34
C VAL A 62 -3.45 2.26 0.66
N ASP A 63 -2.65 1.87 -0.33
CA ASP A 63 -1.51 0.94 -0.22
C ASP A 63 -1.76 -0.30 0.67
N PRO A 64 -2.84 -1.08 0.45
CA PRO A 64 -3.15 -2.23 1.29
C PRO A 64 -2.10 -3.33 1.11
N TYR A 65 -1.21 -3.48 2.09
CA TYR A 65 -0.10 -4.43 2.06
C TYR A 65 0.01 -5.26 3.34
N PHE A 66 -0.17 -6.57 3.20
CA PHE A 66 -0.24 -7.54 4.29
C PHE A 66 0.86 -8.60 4.24
N SER A 67 1.46 -8.85 3.07
CA SER A 67 2.40 -9.95 2.87
C SER A 67 3.67 -9.85 3.70
N ARG A 68 4.12 -8.62 4.03
CA ARG A 68 5.31 -8.33 4.86
C ARG A 68 6.52 -9.15 4.40
N VAL A 69 6.92 -8.91 3.15
CA VAL A 69 8.14 -9.46 2.53
C VAL A 69 9.32 -9.19 3.46
N SER A 70 10.08 -10.24 3.75
CA SER A 70 11.21 -10.13 4.68
C SER A 70 12.29 -9.22 4.11
N PHE A 71 12.94 -8.45 4.99
CA PHE A 71 14.08 -7.62 4.61
C PHE A 71 15.16 -8.41 3.85
N TRP A 72 15.45 -9.64 4.28
CA TRP A 72 16.45 -10.49 3.63
C TRP A 72 16.03 -10.94 2.23
N SER A 73 14.75 -11.24 2.02
CA SER A 73 14.23 -11.54 0.67
C SER A 73 14.40 -10.33 -0.25
N ALA A 74 14.08 -9.14 0.24
CA ALA A 74 14.26 -7.88 -0.49
C ALA A 74 15.73 -7.60 -0.81
N ALA A 75 16.60 -7.65 0.20
CA ALA A 75 18.02 -7.34 0.08
C ALA A 75 18.78 -8.34 -0.82
N LEU A 76 18.40 -9.63 -0.78
CA LEU A 76 18.98 -10.66 -1.64
C LEU A 76 18.26 -10.80 -2.99
N ASN A 77 17.29 -9.93 -3.27
CA ASN A 77 16.46 -9.92 -4.49
C ASN A 77 15.89 -11.31 -4.85
N ARG A 78 15.45 -12.06 -3.83
CA ARG A 78 14.85 -13.39 -4.01
C ARG A 78 13.44 -13.25 -4.59
N PRO A 79 12.92 -14.26 -5.31
CA PRO A 79 11.53 -14.25 -5.75
C PRO A 79 10.57 -13.98 -4.58
N ILE A 80 9.53 -13.18 -4.85
CA ILE A 80 8.50 -12.82 -3.88
C ILE A 80 7.11 -13.04 -4.48
N GLU A 81 6.18 -13.41 -3.63
CA GLU A 81 4.77 -13.61 -3.97
C GLU A 81 3.89 -13.12 -2.80
N PRO A 82 2.61 -12.81 -3.05
CA PRO A 82 1.68 -12.51 -1.98
C PRO A 82 1.57 -13.69 -0.99
N ASN A 83 1.75 -13.41 0.30
CA ASN A 83 1.47 -14.35 1.36
C ASN A 83 -0.04 -14.45 1.57
N ARG A 84 -0.66 -15.46 0.96
CA ARG A 84 -2.12 -15.65 0.97
C ARG A 84 -2.75 -15.68 2.36
N ALA A 85 -2.08 -16.27 3.35
CA ALA A 85 -2.60 -16.31 4.71
C ALA A 85 -2.67 -14.91 5.33
N ARG A 86 -1.59 -14.12 5.20
CA ARG A 86 -1.58 -12.74 5.69
C ARG A 86 -2.55 -11.82 4.96
N VAL A 87 -2.69 -12.01 3.64
CA VAL A 87 -3.68 -11.26 2.86
C VAL A 87 -5.09 -11.62 3.34
N ALA A 88 -5.40 -12.90 3.58
CA ALA A 88 -6.70 -13.32 4.11
C ALA A 88 -6.96 -12.74 5.51
N ASP A 89 -5.97 -12.75 6.40
CA ASP A 89 -6.07 -12.14 7.72
C ASP A 89 -6.32 -10.62 7.62
N GLY A 90 -5.62 -9.94 6.71
CA GLY A 90 -5.80 -8.51 6.46
C GLY A 90 -7.18 -8.15 5.90
N LEU A 91 -7.70 -8.96 4.97
CA LEU A 91 -9.02 -8.80 4.38
C LEU A 91 -10.14 -8.86 5.43
N ALA A 92 -9.96 -9.59 6.53
CA ALA A 92 -10.93 -9.65 7.63
C ALA A 92 -11.14 -8.29 8.34
N HIS A 93 -10.22 -7.33 8.13
CA HIS A 93 -10.29 -5.99 8.70
C HIS A 93 -10.76 -4.93 7.69
N LEU A 94 -10.96 -5.30 6.42
CA LEU A 94 -11.41 -4.38 5.40
C LEU A 94 -12.94 -4.36 5.30
N GLN A 95 -13.48 -3.24 4.83
CA GLN A 95 -14.86 -3.20 4.40
C GLN A 95 -15.08 -4.18 3.22
N PRO A 96 -16.20 -4.94 3.19
CA PRO A 96 -16.47 -5.91 2.13
C PRO A 96 -16.53 -5.30 0.72
N ARG A 97 -16.75 -3.99 0.62
CA ARG A 97 -16.67 -3.21 -0.61
C ARG A 97 -15.88 -1.94 -0.35
N ALA A 98 -15.05 -1.56 -1.32
CA ALA A 98 -14.38 -0.27 -1.35
C ALA A 98 -14.60 0.40 -2.71
N ASP A 99 -14.65 1.73 -2.71
CA ASP A 99 -14.89 2.54 -3.91
C ASP A 99 -13.66 2.58 -4.82
N ALA A 100 -12.46 2.50 -4.23
CA ALA A 100 -11.18 2.39 -4.94
C ALA A 100 -10.05 1.89 -4.02
N VAL A 101 -9.03 1.32 -4.65
CA VAL A 101 -7.70 1.11 -4.06
C VAL A 101 -6.75 2.14 -4.67
N LEU A 102 -6.19 2.99 -3.84
CA LEU A 102 -5.17 3.97 -4.22
C LEU A 102 -3.79 3.38 -3.97
N VAL A 103 -2.92 3.46 -4.97
CA VAL A 103 -1.51 3.06 -4.82
C VAL A 103 -0.60 4.25 -5.07
N THR A 104 0.19 4.61 -4.06
CA THR A 104 1.07 5.79 -4.11
C THR A 104 2.22 5.60 -5.09
N HIS A 105 2.79 4.39 -5.17
CA HIS A 105 3.81 4.02 -6.14
C HIS A 105 3.97 2.51 -6.28
N ALA A 106 4.78 2.06 -7.25
CA ALA A 106 4.75 0.68 -7.74
C ALA A 106 5.68 -0.31 -7.01
N HIS A 107 6.22 0.07 -5.85
CA HIS A 107 7.01 -0.85 -5.02
C HIS A 107 6.17 -2.00 -4.45
N PHE A 108 6.85 -3.11 -4.14
CA PHE A 108 6.18 -4.33 -3.67
C PHE A 108 5.45 -4.14 -2.33
N ASP A 109 5.93 -3.26 -1.45
CA ASP A 109 5.29 -2.95 -0.16
C ASP A 109 4.09 -2.00 -0.27
N HIS A 110 3.71 -1.65 -1.50
CA HIS A 110 2.50 -0.88 -1.83
C HIS A 110 1.57 -1.66 -2.79
N LEU A 111 2.16 -2.37 -3.77
CA LEU A 111 1.42 -2.94 -4.90
C LEU A 111 1.25 -4.47 -4.86
N LEU A 112 2.12 -5.22 -4.17
CA LEU A 112 2.20 -6.69 -4.29
C LEU A 112 0.85 -7.37 -4.04
N ASP A 113 0.13 -6.92 -3.02
CA ASP A 113 -1.11 -7.56 -2.57
C ASP A 113 -2.36 -6.97 -3.24
N VAL A 114 -2.22 -5.85 -3.95
CA VAL A 114 -3.34 -5.10 -4.51
C VAL A 114 -4.22 -5.95 -5.42
N PRO A 115 -3.71 -6.76 -6.37
CA PRO A 115 -4.57 -7.63 -7.17
C PRO A 115 -5.43 -8.60 -6.32
N ALA A 116 -4.87 -9.14 -5.23
CA ALA A 116 -5.59 -10.04 -4.33
C ALA A 116 -6.58 -9.31 -3.41
N VAL A 117 -6.40 -8.00 -3.18
CA VAL A 117 -7.33 -7.15 -2.44
C VAL A 117 -8.46 -6.64 -3.32
N MET A 118 -8.19 -6.34 -4.60
CA MET A 118 -9.19 -5.84 -5.55
C MET A 118 -10.33 -6.84 -5.79
N GLU A 119 -10.02 -8.14 -5.88
CA GLU A 119 -11.01 -9.19 -6.17
C GLU A 119 -12.15 -9.25 -5.14
N PRO A 120 -11.89 -9.43 -3.83
CA PRO A 120 -12.95 -9.50 -2.82
C PRO A 120 -13.61 -8.16 -2.51
N THR A 121 -12.93 -7.04 -2.70
CA THR A 121 -13.48 -5.69 -2.41
C THR A 121 -14.20 -5.06 -3.59
N HIS A 122 -14.06 -5.64 -4.79
CA HIS A 122 -14.53 -5.11 -6.08
C HIS A 122 -14.02 -3.69 -6.40
N ALA A 123 -12.95 -3.26 -5.76
CA ALA A 123 -12.44 -1.90 -5.86
C ALA A 123 -11.52 -1.74 -7.07
N PRO A 124 -11.74 -0.75 -7.95
CA PRO A 124 -10.80 -0.43 -9.02
C PRO A 124 -9.51 0.18 -8.47
N LEU A 125 -8.40 -0.08 -9.15
CA LEU A 125 -7.10 0.50 -8.88
C LEU A 125 -6.99 1.92 -9.45
N LEU A 126 -6.63 2.89 -8.62
CA LEU A 126 -6.16 4.23 -9.02
C LEU A 126 -4.69 4.37 -8.66
N ALA A 127 -3.83 4.54 -9.67
CA ALA A 127 -2.40 4.67 -9.43
C ALA A 127 -1.66 5.36 -10.59
N GLY A 128 -0.37 5.61 -10.40
CA GLY A 128 0.53 6.04 -11.48
C GLY A 128 0.67 4.98 -12.59
N ALA A 129 1.17 5.40 -13.76
CA ALA A 129 1.25 4.55 -14.94
C ALA A 129 2.08 3.28 -14.70
N SER A 130 3.20 3.38 -13.97
CA SER A 130 4.04 2.22 -13.67
C SER A 130 3.30 1.17 -12.82
N ALA A 131 2.59 1.59 -11.79
CA ALA A 131 1.83 0.69 -10.91
C ALA A 131 0.71 -0.02 -11.68
N VAL A 132 -0.05 0.73 -12.48
CA VAL A 132 -1.10 0.17 -13.35
C VAL A 132 -0.52 -0.83 -14.36
N ASN A 133 0.63 -0.54 -14.96
CA ASN A 133 1.27 -1.44 -15.91
C ASN A 133 1.71 -2.76 -15.25
N LEU A 134 2.29 -2.70 -14.05
CA LEU A 134 2.65 -3.92 -13.30
C LEU A 134 1.41 -4.71 -12.87
N ALA A 135 0.36 -4.05 -12.37
CA ALA A 135 -0.90 -4.71 -12.03
C ALA A 135 -1.53 -5.42 -13.24
N ARG A 136 -1.51 -4.78 -14.41
CA ARG A 136 -1.99 -5.40 -15.66
C ARG A 136 -1.12 -6.58 -16.10
N ALA A 137 0.20 -6.49 -15.91
CA ALA A 137 1.10 -7.61 -16.18
C ALA A 137 0.84 -8.82 -15.24
N LEU A 138 0.26 -8.57 -14.06
CA LEU A 138 -0.24 -9.58 -13.11
C LEU A 138 -1.66 -10.08 -13.42
N GLY A 139 -2.27 -9.60 -14.51
CA GLY A 139 -3.59 -10.05 -14.98
C GLY A 139 -4.77 -9.17 -14.56
N VAL A 140 -4.55 -8.03 -13.88
CA VAL A 140 -5.63 -7.11 -13.54
C VAL A 140 -6.26 -6.54 -14.83
N PRO A 141 -7.60 -6.64 -15.00
CA PRO A 141 -8.29 -6.13 -16.18
C PRO A 141 -8.10 -4.62 -16.40
N ARG A 142 -8.01 -4.19 -17.66
CA ARG A 142 -7.78 -2.77 -18.01
C ARG A 142 -8.88 -1.84 -17.48
N ASP A 143 -10.12 -2.31 -17.49
CA ASP A 143 -11.31 -1.58 -17.03
C ASP A 143 -11.39 -1.45 -15.50
N GLN A 144 -10.60 -2.23 -14.76
CA GLN A 144 -10.45 -2.11 -13.31
C GLN A 144 -9.26 -1.22 -12.90
N CYS A 145 -8.56 -0.61 -13.86
CA CYS A 145 -7.41 0.26 -13.59
C CYS A 145 -7.64 1.67 -14.15
N ARG A 146 -7.31 2.69 -13.34
CA ARG A 146 -7.32 4.10 -13.72
C ARG A 146 -5.95 4.71 -13.45
N ILE A 147 -5.34 5.25 -14.51
CA ILE A 147 -4.06 5.96 -14.39
C ILE A 147 -4.35 7.40 -13.96
N VAL A 148 -3.64 7.85 -12.93
CA VAL A 148 -3.68 9.24 -12.44
C VAL A 148 -2.31 9.92 -12.58
N GLN A 149 -2.31 11.25 -12.57
CA GLN A 149 -1.12 12.08 -12.68
C GLN A 149 -1.12 13.20 -11.63
N PRO A 150 0.05 13.71 -11.21
CA PRO A 150 0.13 14.88 -10.35
C PRO A 150 -0.69 16.07 -10.91
N GLY A 151 -1.41 16.76 -10.02
CA GLY A 151 -2.32 17.85 -10.35
C GLY A 151 -3.72 17.40 -10.78
N SER A 152 -3.95 16.11 -11.01
CA SER A 152 -5.30 15.61 -11.32
C SER A 152 -6.17 15.51 -10.07
N THR A 153 -7.49 15.61 -10.28
CA THR A 153 -8.49 15.38 -9.23
C THR A 153 -9.46 14.30 -9.71
N GLN A 154 -9.74 13.32 -8.85
CA GLN A 154 -10.67 12.23 -9.12
C GLN A 154 -11.85 12.32 -8.16
N MET A 155 -13.05 12.16 -8.70
CA MET A 155 -14.29 12.08 -7.92
C MET A 155 -14.80 10.64 -7.97
N ILE A 156 -14.86 9.98 -6.82
CA ILE A 156 -15.32 8.58 -6.69
C ILE A 156 -16.24 8.48 -5.49
N GLY A 157 -17.52 8.18 -5.71
CA GLY A 157 -18.50 8.19 -4.62
C GLY A 157 -18.48 9.54 -3.88
N PRO A 158 -18.32 9.56 -2.55
CA PRO A 158 -18.22 10.79 -1.76
C PRO A 158 -16.80 11.39 -1.75
N TRP A 159 -15.81 10.69 -2.33
CA TRP A 159 -14.40 11.06 -2.22
C TRP A 159 -14.00 12.07 -3.30
N THR A 160 -13.36 13.16 -2.87
CA THR A 160 -12.57 14.03 -3.75
C THR A 160 -11.10 13.78 -3.50
N ILE A 161 -10.42 13.20 -4.49
CA ILE A 161 -9.02 12.76 -4.37
C ILE A 161 -8.16 13.69 -5.21
N HIS A 162 -7.31 14.47 -4.57
CA HIS A 162 -6.31 15.32 -5.23
C HIS A 162 -4.99 14.59 -5.27
N VAL A 163 -4.39 14.48 -6.46
CA VAL A 163 -3.16 13.73 -6.66
C VAL A 163 -1.98 14.69 -6.73
N PHE A 164 -0.99 14.51 -5.86
CA PHE A 164 0.23 15.31 -5.82
C PHE A 164 1.46 14.50 -6.24
N ALA A 165 2.51 15.21 -6.69
CA ALA A 165 3.80 14.59 -6.89
C ALA A 165 4.48 14.38 -5.54
N ALA A 166 5.06 13.20 -5.33
CA ALA A 166 5.82 12.87 -4.15
C ALA A 166 7.26 12.44 -4.50
N GLN A 167 8.08 12.22 -3.47
CA GLN A 167 9.41 11.63 -3.62
C GLN A 167 9.51 10.39 -2.74
N HIS A 168 10.16 9.36 -3.26
CA HIS A 168 10.49 8.17 -2.48
C HIS A 168 11.68 8.46 -1.55
N ASP A 169 11.67 7.83 -0.37
CA ASP A 169 12.77 7.87 0.59
C ASP A 169 14.09 7.35 -0.01
N ARG A 170 15.21 7.85 0.51
CA ARG A 170 16.54 7.45 0.06
C ARG A 170 17.23 6.60 1.12
N LEU A 171 17.69 5.42 0.71
CA LEU A 171 18.54 4.57 1.53
C LEU A 171 19.99 4.76 1.07
N PHE A 172 20.88 5.16 1.99
CA PHE A 172 22.29 5.48 1.66
C PHE A 172 22.46 6.45 0.47
N GLY A 173 21.52 7.40 0.31
CA GLY A 173 21.58 8.43 -0.73
C GLY A 173 20.97 8.04 -2.08
N PHE A 174 20.55 6.78 -2.28
CA PHE A 174 19.89 6.32 -3.49
C PHE A 174 18.45 5.86 -3.22
N VAL A 175 17.63 5.86 -4.26
CA VAL A 175 16.27 5.30 -4.22
C VAL A 175 16.36 3.82 -4.59
N PRO A 176 16.00 2.88 -3.69
CA PRO A 176 15.97 1.46 -4.02
C PRO A 176 15.03 1.19 -5.20
N PHE A 177 15.42 0.27 -6.09
CA PHE A 177 14.62 -0.16 -7.25
C PHE A 177 14.04 0.98 -8.10
N GLN A 178 14.82 2.05 -8.27
CA GLN A 178 14.44 3.16 -9.13
C GLN A 178 14.27 2.71 -10.60
N GLY A 179 13.15 3.07 -11.21
CA GLY A 179 12.84 2.73 -12.59
C GLY A 179 11.40 3.07 -12.95
N LYS A 180 10.97 2.70 -14.15
CA LYS A 180 9.59 2.83 -14.63
C LYS A 180 9.14 1.57 -15.34
N ALA A 181 7.87 1.21 -15.18
CA ALA A 181 7.27 0.08 -15.87
C ALA A 181 6.44 0.57 -17.07
N GLY A 182 6.72 0.02 -18.25
CA GLY A 182 5.98 0.31 -19.48
C GLY A 182 4.79 -0.63 -19.69
N ALA A 183 3.95 -0.33 -20.68
CA ALA A 183 2.75 -1.12 -20.98
C ALA A 183 3.04 -2.59 -21.38
N GLN A 184 4.28 -2.91 -21.77
CA GLN A 184 4.74 -4.25 -22.14
C GLN A 184 5.65 -4.88 -21.06
N SER A 185 5.70 -4.31 -19.85
CA SER A 185 6.45 -4.90 -18.74
C SER A 185 5.95 -6.32 -18.45
N LYS A 186 6.90 -7.21 -18.13
CA LYS A 186 6.58 -8.56 -17.66
C LYS A 186 6.02 -8.50 -16.25
N ALA A 187 5.30 -9.56 -15.86
CA ALA A 187 4.87 -9.74 -14.48
C ALA A 187 6.10 -9.68 -13.55
N PRO A 188 6.09 -8.84 -12.51
CA PRO A 188 7.20 -8.74 -11.57
C PRO A 188 7.30 -10.02 -10.73
N ALA A 189 8.51 -10.54 -10.55
CA ALA A 189 8.74 -11.81 -9.84
C ALA A 189 9.65 -11.67 -8.61
N LYS A 190 10.51 -10.65 -8.59
CA LYS A 190 11.46 -10.37 -7.51
C LYS A 190 11.46 -8.88 -7.17
N PRO A 191 11.93 -8.45 -5.98
CA PRO A 191 11.88 -7.07 -5.50
C PRO A 191 12.28 -6.02 -6.53
N SER A 192 13.36 -6.24 -7.29
CA SER A 192 13.84 -5.28 -8.28
C SER A 192 12.93 -5.06 -9.50
N ASP A 193 11.97 -5.96 -9.72
CA ASP A 193 10.99 -5.81 -10.82
C ASP A 193 9.84 -4.88 -10.42
N TRP A 194 9.63 -4.69 -9.11
CA TRP A 194 8.68 -3.75 -8.53
C TRP A 194 9.34 -2.39 -8.41
N VAL A 195 9.49 -1.71 -9.55
CA VAL A 195 10.18 -0.40 -9.61
C VAL A 195 9.33 0.71 -9.00
N VAL A 196 9.95 1.80 -8.51
CA VAL A 196 9.21 2.94 -7.93
C VAL A 196 8.15 3.49 -8.89
N GLY A 197 8.55 3.79 -10.13
CA GLY A 197 7.70 4.48 -11.09
C GLY A 197 7.43 5.94 -10.70
N GLU A 198 6.18 6.36 -10.88
CA GLU A 198 5.66 7.66 -10.45
C GLU A 198 5.28 7.60 -8.96
N ALA A 199 5.98 8.36 -8.11
CA ALA A 199 5.61 8.52 -6.70
C ALA A 199 4.56 9.63 -6.54
N LEU A 200 3.44 9.27 -5.93
CA LEU A 200 2.26 10.12 -5.73
C LEU A 200 1.88 10.21 -4.25
N ALA A 201 1.17 11.27 -3.89
CA ALA A 201 0.56 11.49 -2.59
C ALA A 201 -0.88 12.00 -2.75
#